data_AF-A0A353B6W1-F1
#
_entry.id   AF-A0A353B6W1-F1
#
_cell.length_a   1.000
_cell.length_b   1.000
_cell.length_c   1.000
_cell.angle_alpha   90.00
_cell.angle_beta   90.00
_cell.angle_gamma   90.00
#
_symmetry.space_group_name_H-M   'P 1'
#
loop_
_entity.id
_entity.type
_entity.pdbx_description
1 polymer ?
#
loop_
_entity_poly.entity_id
_entity_poly.type
_entity_poly.pdbx_seq_one_letter_code
_entity_poly.pdbx_strand_id
1 'polypeptide(L)'
;MLRLGCVILTIWVVLNLIPAAYIVVTTAWMGVDSPAVGQILDPQEQKLLTAKERISINSVAVYANGLNIALSTTVLSLVWFGAYRHVRWAYWSACVGLTLAVVAGSLGDYVVGTVHPEVSWISAIILFSGALLSGLGMRHPNE
;
A
#
# COMPACT_ATOMS: atom_id res chain seq x y z
N MET A 1 12.15 4.95 -21.53
CA MET A 1 11.75 5.46 -20.18
C MET A 1 10.75 4.56 -19.43
N LEU A 2 9.89 3.82 -20.14
CA LEU A 2 8.84 2.98 -19.55
C LEU A 2 9.33 1.98 -18.49
N ARG A 3 10.43 1.26 -18.79
CA ARG A 3 11.01 0.26 -17.89
C ARG A 3 11.42 0.85 -16.54
N LEU A 4 12.03 2.03 -16.55
CA LEU A 4 12.43 2.73 -15.32
C LEU A 4 11.22 3.11 -14.47
N GLY A 5 10.17 3.67 -15.10
CA GLY A 5 8.91 3.98 -14.42
C GLY A 5 8.26 2.74 -13.80
N CYS A 6 8.20 1.63 -14.54
CA CYS A 6 7.66 0.36 -14.02
C CYS A 6 8.48 -0.19 -12.84
N VAL A 7 9.80 -0.03 -12.85
CA VAL A 7 10.67 -0.41 -11.73
C VAL A 7 10.38 0.45 -10.50
N ILE A 8 10.26 1.77 -10.65
CA ILE A 8 9.95 2.68 -9.54
C ILE A 8 8.57 2.35 -8.94
N LEU A 9 7.56 2.13 -9.79
CA LEU A 9 6.23 1.69 -9.34
C LEU A 9 6.28 0.33 -8.64
N THR A 10 7.11 -0.59 -9.11
CA THR A 10 7.32 -1.89 -8.44
C THR A 10 7.92 -1.71 -7.05
N ILE A 11 8.91 -0.82 -6.89
CA ILE A 11 9.50 -0.51 -5.58
C ILE A 11 8.42 0.02 -4.64
N TRP A 12 7.60 0.98 -5.09
CA TRP A 12 6.49 1.50 -4.28
C TRP A 12 5.52 0.39 -3.86
N VAL A 13 5.13 -0.47 -4.79
CA VAL A 13 4.22 -1.60 -4.52
C VAL A 13 4.84 -2.55 -3.49
N VAL A 14 6.11 -2.91 -3.64
CA VAL A 14 6.80 -3.83 -2.73
C VAL A 14 6.93 -3.25 -1.32
N LEU A 15 7.20 -1.94 -1.20
CA LEU A 15 7.26 -1.24 0.09
C LEU A 15 5.91 -1.25 0.83
N ASN A 16 4.79 -1.37 0.12
CA ASN A 16 3.46 -1.52 0.72
C ASN A 16 3.08 -2.99 0.96
N LEU A 17 3.45 -3.86 0.02
CA LEU A 17 3.12 -5.28 0.04
C LEU A 17 3.82 -6.02 1.18
N ILE A 18 5.12 -5.77 1.40
CA ILE A 18 5.90 -6.50 2.41
C ILE A 18 5.36 -6.25 3.83
N PRO A 19 5.17 -4.99 4.29
CA PRO A 19 4.61 -4.74 5.62
C PRO A 19 3.18 -5.30 5.76
N ALA A 20 2.34 -5.17 4.73
CA ALA A 20 0.98 -5.69 4.77
C ALA A 20 0.96 -7.22 4.89
N ALA A 21 1.77 -7.92 4.10
CA ALA A 21 1.94 -9.36 4.18
C ALA A 21 2.50 -9.79 5.53
N TYR A 22 3.49 -9.05 6.06
CA TYR A 22 4.04 -9.30 7.39
C TYR A 22 2.95 -9.21 8.47
N ILE A 23 2.14 -8.15 8.49
CA ILE A 23 1.04 -7.97 9.46
C ILE A 23 0.01 -9.09 9.33
N VAL A 24 -0.41 -9.44 8.11
CA VAL A 24 -1.38 -10.53 7.90
C VAL A 24 -0.83 -11.85 8.43
N VAL A 25 0.43 -12.18 8.13
CA VAL A 25 1.05 -13.43 8.58
C VAL A 25 1.20 -13.46 10.10
N THR A 26 1.74 -12.42 10.71
CA THR A 26 1.98 -12.40 12.16
C THR A 26 0.67 -12.37 12.95
N THR A 27 -0.32 -11.58 12.53
CA THR A 27 -1.59 -11.47 13.25
C THR A 27 -2.51 -12.65 12.99
N ALA A 28 -2.66 -13.11 11.74
CA ALA A 28 -3.59 -14.19 11.44
C ALA A 28 -3.03 -15.59 11.75
N TRP A 29 -1.73 -15.82 11.57
CA TRP A 29 -1.14 -17.16 11.72
C TRP A 29 -0.31 -17.33 13.00
N MET A 30 0.36 -16.29 13.47
CA MET A 30 1.18 -16.36 14.68
C MET A 30 0.44 -15.87 15.94
N GLY A 31 -0.76 -15.32 15.78
CA GLY A 31 -1.56 -14.81 16.90
C GLY A 31 -0.96 -13.58 17.58
N VAL A 32 -0.06 -12.86 16.89
CA VAL A 32 0.58 -11.65 17.40
C VAL A 32 -0.37 -10.46 17.23
N ASP A 33 -0.56 -9.67 18.28
CA ASP A 33 -1.38 -8.45 18.20
C ASP A 33 -0.87 -7.52 17.08
N SER A 34 -1.81 -6.96 16.33
CA SER A 34 -1.47 -6.09 15.20
C SER A 34 -0.72 -4.84 15.68
N PRO A 35 0.23 -4.29 14.88
CA PRO A 35 0.96 -3.08 15.24
C PRO A 35 0.04 -1.87 15.52
N ALA A 36 -1.16 -1.86 14.93
CA ALA A 36 -2.18 -0.84 15.16
C ALA A 36 -2.58 -0.73 16.65
N VAL A 37 -2.60 -1.83 17.39
CA VAL A 37 -2.87 -1.83 18.84
C VAL A 37 -1.82 -1.00 19.58
N GLY A 38 -0.54 -1.13 19.20
CA GLY A 38 0.56 -0.38 19.79
C GLY A 38 0.66 1.07 19.34
N GLN A 39 0.03 1.42 18.21
CA GLN A 39 0.03 2.77 17.67
C GLN A 39 -1.15 3.61 18.18
N ILE A 40 -2.28 2.97 18.49
CA ILE A 40 -3.51 3.65 18.90
C ILE A 40 -3.64 3.71 20.42
N LEU A 41 -3.19 2.67 21.12
CA LEU A 41 -3.44 2.51 22.56
C LEU A 41 -2.15 2.53 23.37
N ASP A 42 -2.19 3.22 24.50
CA ASP A 42 -1.08 3.20 25.45
C ASP A 42 -0.93 1.81 26.12
N PRO A 43 0.26 1.45 26.63
CA PRO A 43 0.48 0.13 27.25
C PRO A 43 -0.47 -0.17 28.43
N GLN A 44 -1.01 0.85 29.09
CA GLN A 44 -2.03 0.68 30.14
C GLN A 44 -3.40 0.35 29.54
N GLU A 45 -3.81 1.02 28.47
CA GLU A 45 -5.07 0.78 27.77
C GLU A 45 -5.08 -0.59 27.07
N GLN A 46 -3.94 -1.00 26.51
CA GLN A 46 -3.75 -2.33 25.93
C GLN A 46 -4.03 -3.44 26.96
N LYS A 47 -3.74 -3.23 28.25
CA LYS A 47 -4.04 -4.21 29.30
C LYS A 47 -5.53 -4.25 29.65
N LEU A 48 -6.26 -3.17 29.41
CA LEU A 48 -7.69 -3.06 29.68
C LEU A 48 -8.55 -3.70 28.58
N LEU A 49 -8.00 -3.92 27.38
CA LEU A 49 -8.72 -4.59 26.29
C LEU A 49 -9.15 -6.02 26.68
N THR A 50 -10.43 -6.29 26.50
CA THR A 50 -10.97 -7.65 26.56
C THR A 50 -10.45 -8.49 25.39
N ALA A 51 -10.48 -9.82 25.53
CA ALA A 51 -10.09 -10.72 24.45
C ALA A 51 -10.92 -10.50 23.17
N LYS A 52 -12.22 -10.17 23.32
CA LYS A 52 -13.13 -9.90 22.20
C LYS A 52 -12.73 -8.63 21.45
N GLU A 53 -12.34 -7.58 22.16
CA GLU A 53 -11.91 -6.31 21.55
C GLU A 53 -10.58 -6.49 20.80
N ARG A 54 -9.60 -7.20 21.38
CA ARG A 54 -8.35 -7.55 20.68
C ARG A 54 -8.60 -8.29 19.38
N ILE A 55 -9.46 -9.32 19.42
CA ILE A 55 -9.82 -10.10 18.22
C ILE A 55 -10.46 -9.19 17.18
N SER A 56 -11.34 -8.28 17.59
CA SER A 56 -11.99 -7.34 16.66
C SER A 56 -10.97 -6.42 16.00
N ILE A 57 -10.07 -5.81 16.77
CA ILE A 57 -9.02 -4.92 16.25
C ILE A 57 -8.08 -5.68 15.29
N ASN A 58 -7.62 -6.86 15.70
CA ASN A 58 -6.76 -7.70 14.88
C ASN A 58 -7.45 -8.16 13.59
N SER A 59 -8.76 -8.46 13.63
CA SER A 59 -9.53 -8.83 12.43
C SER A 59 -9.63 -7.67 11.44
N VAL A 60 -9.85 -6.44 11.92
CA VAL A 60 -9.85 -5.24 11.07
C VAL A 60 -8.47 -5.00 10.48
N ALA A 61 -7.41 -5.15 11.26
CA ALA A 61 -6.04 -5.01 10.78
C ALA A 61 -5.70 -6.04 9.69
N VAL A 62 -6.06 -7.31 9.89
CA VAL A 62 -5.87 -8.37 8.89
C VAL A 62 -6.67 -8.09 7.63
N TYR A 63 -7.93 -7.65 7.76
CA TYR A 63 -8.78 -7.31 6.62
C TYR A 63 -8.20 -6.14 5.79
N ALA A 64 -7.84 -5.03 6.45
CA ALA A 64 -7.29 -3.86 5.78
C ALA A 64 -5.95 -4.16 5.09
N ASN A 65 -5.05 -4.89 5.75
CA ASN A 65 -3.78 -5.30 5.15
C ASN A 65 -3.98 -6.35 4.04
N GLY A 66 -4.97 -7.24 4.16
CA GLY A 66 -5.36 -8.16 3.11
C GLY A 66 -5.83 -7.44 1.84
N LEU A 67 -6.62 -6.37 1.99
CA LEU A 67 -7.00 -5.51 0.86
C LEU A 67 -5.78 -4.83 0.25
N ASN A 68 -4.84 -4.35 1.08
CA ASN A 68 -3.62 -3.72 0.59
C ASN A 68 -2.74 -4.72 -0.20
N ILE A 69 -2.65 -5.98 0.26
CA ILE A 69 -1.98 -7.06 -0.48
C ILE A 69 -2.65 -7.27 -1.84
N ALA A 70 -3.98 -7.43 -1.86
CA ALA A 70 -4.72 -7.67 -3.09
C ALA A 70 -4.55 -6.51 -4.10
N LEU A 71 -4.63 -5.27 -3.62
CA LEU A 71 -4.40 -4.08 -4.43
C LEU A 71 -2.97 -4.03 -4.96
N SER A 72 -1.98 -4.23 -4.10
CA SER A 72 -0.56 -4.24 -4.45
C SER A 72 -0.24 -5.30 -5.50
N THR A 73 -0.73 -6.53 -5.33
CA THR A 73 -0.58 -7.60 -6.33
C THR A 73 -1.26 -7.23 -7.65
N THR A 74 -2.47 -6.68 -7.61
CA THR A 74 -3.21 -6.25 -8.81
C THR A 74 -2.45 -5.15 -9.57
N VAL A 75 -1.96 -4.13 -8.86
CA VAL A 75 -1.16 -3.05 -9.46
C VAL A 75 0.13 -3.60 -10.06
N LEU A 76 0.82 -4.51 -9.36
CA LEU A 76 2.03 -5.14 -9.89
C LEU A 76 1.75 -5.89 -11.20
N SER A 77 0.63 -6.63 -11.25
CA SER A 77 0.18 -7.29 -12.47
C SER A 77 -0.14 -6.30 -13.59
N LEU A 78 -0.84 -5.19 -13.29
CA LEU A 78 -1.13 -4.15 -14.29
C LEU A 78 0.15 -3.47 -14.80
N VAL A 79 1.14 -3.24 -13.94
CA VAL A 79 2.43 -2.64 -14.33
C VAL A 79 3.19 -3.56 -15.29
N TRP A 80 3.35 -4.84 -14.95
CA TRP A 80 4.20 -5.76 -15.73
C TRP A 80 3.50 -6.45 -16.89
N PHE A 81 2.23 -6.83 -16.74
CA PHE A 81 1.49 -7.48 -17.82
C PHE A 81 0.70 -6.50 -18.70
N GLY A 82 0.45 -5.30 -18.20
CA GLY A 82 -0.26 -4.24 -18.92
C GLY A 82 0.66 -3.13 -19.42
N ALA A 83 1.11 -2.26 -18.51
CA ALA A 83 1.84 -1.04 -18.86
C ALA A 83 3.16 -1.33 -19.58
N TYR A 84 3.92 -2.35 -19.15
CA TYR A 84 5.16 -2.77 -19.84
C TYR A 84 4.91 -3.27 -21.28
N ARG A 85 3.69 -3.75 -21.58
CA ARG A 85 3.25 -4.12 -22.94
C ARG A 85 2.54 -2.97 -23.67
N HIS A 86 2.73 -1.73 -23.21
CA HIS A 86 2.13 -0.51 -23.77
C HIS A 86 0.59 -0.49 -23.77
N VAL A 87 -0.04 -1.25 -22.87
CA VAL A 87 -1.50 -1.27 -22.75
C VAL A 87 -1.98 -0.04 -21.97
N ARG A 88 -2.48 0.97 -22.68
CA ARG A 88 -2.86 2.28 -22.11
C ARG A 88 -3.90 2.20 -20.99
N TRP A 89 -4.93 1.36 -21.14
CA TRP A 89 -5.97 1.24 -20.11
C TRP A 89 -5.41 0.64 -18.80
N ALA A 90 -4.44 -0.27 -18.90
CA ALA A 90 -3.82 -0.89 -17.74
C ALA A 90 -2.98 0.10 -16.94
N TYR A 91 -2.27 1.01 -17.62
CA TYR A 91 -1.58 2.12 -16.97
C TYR A 91 -2.56 3.04 -16.24
N TRP A 92 -3.60 3.52 -16.91
CA TRP A 92 -4.56 4.43 -16.28
C TRP A 92 -5.25 3.77 -15.09
N SER A 93 -5.58 2.49 -15.20
CA SER A 93 -6.14 1.70 -14.09
C SER A 93 -5.15 1.60 -12.92
N ALA A 94 -3.87 1.35 -13.19
CA ALA A 94 -2.83 1.34 -12.18
C ALA A 94 -2.69 2.72 -11.51
N CYS A 95 -2.67 3.81 -12.27
CA CYS A 95 -2.59 5.17 -11.73
C CYS A 95 -3.78 5.49 -10.81
N VAL A 96 -5.01 5.20 -11.25
CA VAL A 96 -6.21 5.43 -10.43
C VAL A 96 -6.14 4.61 -9.13
N GLY A 97 -5.85 3.31 -9.23
CA GLY A 97 -5.75 2.44 -8.05
C GLY A 97 -4.67 2.89 -7.06
N LEU A 98 -3.51 3.31 -7.59
CA LEU A 98 -2.40 3.85 -6.81
C LEU A 98 -2.74 5.18 -6.13
N THR A 99 -3.41 6.10 -6.82
CA THR A 99 -3.86 7.37 -6.23
C THR A 99 -4.89 7.11 -5.12
N LEU A 100 -5.84 6.21 -5.34
CA LEU A 100 -6.81 5.82 -4.30
C LEU A 100 -6.13 5.19 -3.09
N ALA A 101 -5.09 4.36 -3.30
CA ALA A 101 -4.31 3.77 -2.22
C ALA A 101 -3.64 4.84 -1.34
N VAL A 102 -3.00 5.83 -1.98
CA VAL A 102 -2.34 6.94 -1.27
C VAL A 102 -3.36 7.75 -0.47
N VAL A 103 -4.50 8.10 -1.07
CA VAL A 103 -5.56 8.86 -0.38
C VAL A 103 -6.12 8.06 0.79
N ALA A 104 -6.41 6.78 0.60
CA ALA A 104 -6.92 5.91 1.67
C ALA A 104 -5.92 5.76 2.83
N GLY A 105 -4.63 5.59 2.52
CA GLY A 105 -3.55 5.55 3.51
C GLY A 105 -3.47 6.85 4.30
N SER A 106 -3.40 8.00 3.62
CA SER A 106 -3.32 9.31 4.28
C SER A 106 -4.55 9.63 5.13
N LEU A 107 -5.76 9.24 4.68
CA LEU A 107 -6.98 9.38 5.48
C LEU A 107 -6.96 8.47 6.71
N GLY A 108 -6.48 7.24 6.56
CA GLY A 108 -6.30 6.31 7.68
C GLY A 108 -5.37 6.90 8.75
N ASP A 109 -4.19 7.37 8.34
CA ASP A 109 -3.21 8.02 9.23
C ASP A 109 -3.80 9.26 9.92
N TYR A 110 -4.59 10.06 9.20
CA TYR A 110 -5.27 11.24 9.75
C TYR A 110 -6.28 10.87 10.83
N VAL A 111 -7.12 9.87 10.58
CA VAL A 111 -8.15 9.42 11.54
C VAL A 111 -7.51 8.81 12.79
N VAL A 112 -6.40 8.09 12.62
CA VAL A 112 -5.68 7.43 13.72
C VAL A 112 -4.79 8.41 14.51
N GLY A 113 -4.55 9.62 14.00
CA GLY A 113 -3.69 10.62 14.64
C GLY A 113 -2.20 10.31 14.53
N THR A 114 -1.82 9.32 13.71
CA THR A 114 -0.43 8.92 13.44
C THR A 114 0.06 9.50 12.12
N VAL A 115 -0.28 10.76 11.85
CA VAL A 115 0.10 11.42 10.60
C VAL A 115 1.62 11.60 10.56
N HIS A 116 2.26 10.82 9.72
CA HIS A 116 3.67 10.96 9.37
C HIS A 116 3.80 11.63 7.99
N PRO A 117 3.78 12.97 7.92
CA PRO A 117 3.78 13.67 6.65
C PRO A 117 5.01 13.32 5.81
N GLU A 118 6.17 13.10 6.45
CA GLU A 118 7.40 12.67 5.80
C GLU A 118 7.23 11.38 4.98
N VAL A 119 6.56 10.36 5.53
CA VAL A 119 6.33 9.08 4.85
C VAL A 119 5.36 9.26 3.68
N SER A 120 4.31 10.06 3.88
CA SER A 120 3.33 10.38 2.84
C SER A 120 3.97 11.13 1.67
N TRP A 121 4.83 12.11 1.93
CA TRP A 121 5.51 12.87 0.87
C TRP A 121 6.51 12.00 0.09
N ILE A 122 7.32 11.20 0.77
CA ILE A 122 8.25 10.27 0.12
C ILE A 122 7.48 9.28 -0.76
N SER A 123 6.40 8.70 -0.22
CA SER A 123 5.52 7.77 -0.94
C SER A 123 4.94 8.43 -2.20
N ALA A 124 4.41 9.65 -2.08
CA ALA A 124 3.86 10.40 -3.20
C ALA A 124 4.91 10.73 -4.28
N ILE A 125 6.13 11.09 -3.89
CA ILE A 125 7.23 11.39 -4.83
C ILE A 125 7.61 10.14 -5.64
N ILE A 126 7.78 8.99 -4.97
CA ILE A 126 8.11 7.73 -5.65
C ILE A 126 6.99 7.37 -6.65
N LEU A 127 5.74 7.45 -6.20
CA LEU A 127 4.56 7.12 -7.00
C LEU A 127 4.40 8.05 -8.21
N PHE A 128 4.53 9.36 -8.00
CA PHE A 128 4.44 10.35 -9.06
C PHE A 128 5.58 10.20 -10.07
N SER A 129 6.82 9.99 -9.61
CA SER A 129 7.98 9.78 -10.48
C SER A 129 7.82 8.52 -11.33
N GLY A 130 7.38 7.42 -10.72
CA GLY A 130 7.11 6.17 -11.44
C GLY A 130 6.00 6.33 -12.48
N ALA A 131 4.88 6.95 -12.08
CA ALA A 131 3.74 7.19 -12.97
C ALA A 131 4.11 8.12 -14.14
N LEU A 132 4.86 9.19 -13.88
CA LEU A 132 5.32 10.15 -14.89
C LEU A 132 6.26 9.48 -15.90
N LEU A 133 7.29 8.78 -15.43
CA LEU A 133 8.25 8.10 -16.30
C LEU A 133 7.62 6.97 -17.12
N SER A 134 6.70 6.21 -16.53
CA SER A 134 5.90 5.22 -17.28
C SER A 134 5.00 5.90 -18.31
N GLY A 135 4.35 7.00 -17.95
CA GLY A 135 3.49 7.78 -18.85
C GLY A 135 4.24 8.34 -20.06
N LEU A 136 5.41 8.93 -19.84
CA LEU A 136 6.30 9.40 -20.92
C LEU A 136 6.73 8.25 -21.83
N GLY A 137 7.11 7.11 -21.23
CA GLY A 137 7.49 5.91 -21.98
C GLY A 137 6.37 5.28 -22.82
N MET A 138 5.10 5.46 -22.44
CA MET A 138 3.99 4.99 -23.29
C MET A 138 3.66 5.90 -24.46
N ARG A 139 4.05 7.18 -24.41
CA ARG A 139 3.86 8.10 -25.54
C ARG A 139 4.86 7.86 -26.67
N HIS A 140 6.03 7.30 -26.33
CA HIS A 140 7.12 7.02 -27.27
C HIS A 140 7.55 5.54 -27.18
N PRO A 141 6.80 4.59 -27.76
CA PRO A 141 7.10 3.15 -27.67
C PRO A 141 8.35 2.71 -28.44
N ASN A 142 8.94 3.59 -29.27
CA ASN A 142 10.02 3.26 -30.21
C ASN A 142 11.38 3.89 -29.82
N GLU A 143 11.52 4.45 -28.61
CA GLU A 143 12.77 4.94 -28.01
C GLU A 143 13.04 4.27 -26.65
#